data_AF-A0A352M2B2-F1
#
_entry.id   AF-A0A352M2B2-F1
#
_cell.length_a   1.000
_cell.length_b   1.000
_cell.length_c   1.000
_cell.angle_alpha   90.00
_cell.angle_beta   90.00
_cell.angle_gamma   90.00
#
_symmetry.space_group_name_H-M   'P 1'
#
loop_
_entity.id
_entity.type
_entity.pdbx_description
1 polymer ?
#
loop_
_entity_poly.entity_id
_entity_poly.type
_entity_poly.pdbx_seq_one_letter_code
_entity_poly.pdbx_strand_id
1 'polypeptide(L)' 'MMKGITVTSIAKSMEVSLTFVSLVLNEKKKSKRIQEHIAGLLGLTYSELWEQKLSDTGAEIGINIKNL' A
#
# COMPACT_ATOMS: atom_id res chain seq x y z
N MET A 1 7.75 5.13 12.79
CA MET A 1 7.71 3.87 11.99
C MET A 1 6.49 3.09 12.43
N MET A 2 5.58 2.74 11.52
CA MET A 2 4.49 1.81 11.81
C MET A 2 5.12 0.47 12.17
N LYS A 3 5.10 0.09 13.46
CA LYS A 3 5.78 -1.11 13.95
C LYS A 3 5.19 -2.34 13.24
N GLY A 4 5.91 -2.91 12.27
CA GLY A 4 5.68 -4.27 11.78
C GLY A 4 5.37 -4.43 10.29
N ILE A 5 4.99 -3.37 9.57
CA ILE A 5 4.74 -3.44 8.13
C ILE A 5 5.97 -2.89 7.41
N THR A 6 6.68 -3.76 6.72
CA THR A 6 7.84 -3.40 5.89
C THR A 6 7.68 -3.95 4.48
N VAL A 7 8.36 -3.38 3.49
CA VAL A 7 8.46 -3.98 2.14
C VAL A 7 8.86 -5.47 2.21
N THR A 8 9.76 -5.80 3.13
CA THR A 8 10.26 -7.18 3.32
C THR A 8 9.21 -8.12 3.85
N SER A 9 8.42 -7.69 4.84
CA SER A 9 7.34 -8.52 5.37
C SER A 9 6.22 -8.74 4.34
N ILE A 10 5.91 -7.71 3.54
CA ILE A 10 4.91 -7.80 2.45
C ILE A 10 5.39 -8.76 1.35
N ALA A 11 6.65 -8.65 0.93
CA ALA A 11 7.22 -9.53 -0.08
C ALA A 11 7.17 -11.00 0.36
N LYS A 12 7.52 -11.25 1.64
CA LYS A 12 7.47 -12.58 2.24
C LYS A 12 6.05 -13.13 2.37
N SER A 13 5.07 -12.33 2.81
CA SER A 13 3.68 -12.78 2.98
C SER A 13 3.00 -13.11 1.65
N MET A 14 3.42 -12.48 0.57
CA MET A 14 2.82 -12.62 -0.75
C MET A 14 3.63 -13.51 -1.71
N GLU A 15 4.75 -14.06 -1.26
CA GLU A 15 5.69 -14.86 -2.05
C GLU A 15 6.11 -14.16 -3.36
N VAL A 16 6.43 -12.87 -3.27
CA VAL A 16 6.90 -12.06 -4.40
C VAL A 16 8.26 -11.42 -4.08
N SER A 17 8.94 -10.91 -5.11
CA SER A 17 10.21 -10.21 -4.89
C SER A 17 10.01 -8.86 -4.21
N LEU A 18 10.99 -8.45 -3.39
CA LEU A 18 11.08 -7.10 -2.81
C LEU A 18 10.92 -6.02 -3.88
N THR A 19 11.63 -6.18 -5.00
CA THR A 19 11.57 -5.25 -6.13
C THR A 19 10.15 -5.09 -6.67
N PHE A 20 9.38 -6.18 -6.74
CA PHE A 20 8.02 -6.10 -7.24
C PHE A 20 7.12 -5.30 -6.28
N VAL A 21 7.23 -5.52 -4.96
CA VAL A 21 6.51 -4.72 -3.96
C VAL A 21 6.93 -3.25 -4.05
N SER A 22 8.23 -2.96 -4.14
CA SER A 22 8.73 -1.59 -4.29
C SER A 22 8.20 -0.90 -5.56
N LEU A 23 8.11 -1.62 -6.68
CA LEU A 23 7.53 -1.08 -7.92
C LEU A 23 6.04 -0.76 -7.77
N VAL A 24 5.29 -1.55 -6.99
CA VAL A 24 3.88 -1.28 -6.69
C VAL A 24 3.73 -0.08 -5.77
N LEU A 25 4.50 -0.01 -4.69
CA LEU A 25 4.51 1.13 -3.75
C LEU A 25 4.89 2.46 -4.43
N ASN A 26 5.77 2.41 -5.42
CA ASN A 26 6.18 3.57 -6.21
C ASN A 26 5.30 3.82 -7.45
N GLU A 27 4.16 3.12 -7.55
CA GLU A 27 3.20 3.24 -8.66
C GLU A 27 3.82 3.01 -10.07
N LYS A 28 4.99 2.37 -10.13
CA LYS A 28 5.66 1.99 -11.38
C LYS A 28 5.08 0.72 -11.97
N LYS A 29 4.36 -0.06 -11.16
CA LYS A 29 3.64 -1.25 -11.61
C LYS A 29 2.30 -1.36 -10.88
N LYS A 30 1.22 -1.61 -11.63
CA LYS A 30 -0.10 -1.88 -11.04
C LYS A 30 -0.24 -3.35 -10.71
N SER A 31 -0.72 -3.65 -9.51
CA SER A 31 -1.04 -5.01 -9.08
C SER A 31 -2.14 -4.95 -8.05
N LYS A 32 -3.38 -5.17 -8.49
CA LYS A 32 -4.57 -5.11 -7.63
C LYS A 32 -4.41 -6.00 -6.38
N ARG A 33 -3.90 -7.22 -6.55
CA ARG A 33 -3.61 -8.17 -5.45
C ARG A 33 -2.68 -7.59 -4.38
N ILE A 34 -1.55 -6.98 -4.78
CA ILE A 34 -0.58 -6.41 -3.83
C ILE A 34 -1.14 -5.14 -3.20
N GLN A 35 -1.80 -4.30 -3.98
CA GLN A 35 -2.41 -3.06 -3.52
C GLN A 35 -3.53 -3.32 -2.49
N GLU A 36 -4.40 -4.31 -2.73
CA GLU A 36 -5.43 -4.76 -1.78
C GLU A 36 -4.81 -5.31 -0.50
N HIS A 37 -3.75 -6.13 -0.61
CA HIS A 37 -3.06 -6.66 0.57
C HIS A 37 -2.45 -5.53 1.42
N ILE A 38 -1.78 -4.56 0.79
CA ILE A 38 -1.20 -3.40 1.50
C ILE A 38 -2.31 -2.56 2.14
N ALA A 39 -3.42 -2.32 1.45
CA ALA A 39 -4.56 -1.61 2.01
C ALA A 39 -5.10 -2.34 3.26
N GLY A 40 -5.31 -3.65 3.17
CA GLY A 40 -5.77 -4.46 4.30
C GLY A 40 -4.80 -4.44 5.49
N LEU A 41 -3.49 -4.46 5.26
CA LEU A 41 -2.49 -4.31 6.32
C LEU A 41 -2.57 -2.96 7.03
N LEU A 42 -3.00 -1.91 6.32
CA LEU A 42 -3.17 -0.56 6.85
C LEU A 42 -4.58 -0.31 7.41
N GLY A 43 -5.46 -1.32 7.38
CA GLY A 43 -6.87 -1.18 7.79
C GLY A 43 -7.71 -0.35 6.84
N LEU A 44 -7.31 -0.26 5.57
CA LEU A 44 -7.97 0.52 4.51
C LEU A 44 -8.51 -0.39 3.42
N THR A 45 -9.44 0.14 2.63
CA THR A 45 -9.85 -0.42 1.35
C THR A 45 -8.87 -0.05 0.24
N TYR A 46 -8.90 -0.82 -0.85
CA TYR A 46 -8.12 -0.51 -2.04
C TYR A 46 -8.40 0.91 -2.54
N SER A 47 -9.67 1.32 -2.57
CA SER A 47 -10.05 2.66 -3.04
C SER A 47 -9.49 3.75 -2.12
N GLU A 48 -9.67 3.63 -0.80
CA GLU A 48 -9.16 4.64 0.15
C GLU A 48 -7.65 4.86 0.04
N LEU A 49 -6.89 3.81 -0.29
CA LEU A 49 -5.44 3.91 -0.40
C LEU A 49 -4.92 4.29 -1.79
N TRP A 50 -5.54 3.76 -2.85
CA TRP A 50 -5.00 3.81 -4.22
C TRP A 50 -5.87 4.58 -5.21
N GLU A 51 -7.17 4.70 -4.93
CA GLU A 51 -8.08 5.52 -5.71
C GLU A 51 -8.42 6.74 -4.87
N GLN A 52 -7.61 7.79 -4.95
CA GLN A 52 -7.91 9.10 -4.34
C GLN A 52 -9.12 9.77 -5.01
N LYS A 53 -10.28 9.13 -4.95
CA LYS A 53 -11.58 9.67 -5.30
C LYS A 53 -12.45 9.55 -4.07
N LEU A 54 -12.44 10.61 -3.26
CA LEU A 54 -13.54 11.14 -2.45
C LEU A 54 -12.96 12.44 -1.83
N SER A 55 -12.91 13.52 -2.61
CA SER A 55 -13.94 14.56 -2.70
C SER A 55 -14.08 15.38 -1.41
N ASP A 56 -13.64 16.63 -1.42
CA ASP A 56 -14.12 17.83 -0.71
C ASP A 56 -14.56 17.75 0.77
N THR A 57 -14.36 16.65 1.48
CA THR A 57 -14.77 16.50 2.89
C THR A 57 -13.82 15.56 3.64
N GLY A 58 -12.66 16.08 4.04
CA GLY A 58 -12.21 15.91 5.43
C GLY A 58 -11.44 14.64 5.84
N ALA A 59 -10.81 13.86 4.97
CA ALA A 59 -9.87 12.84 5.42
C ALA A 59 -8.63 12.75 4.52
N GLU A 60 -7.65 13.63 4.74
CA GLU A 60 -6.28 13.33 4.37
C GLU A 60 -5.81 12.15 5.24
N ILE A 61 -5.90 10.93 4.71
CA ILE A 61 -5.19 9.81 5.29
C ILE A 61 -3.70 10.10 5.05
N GLY A 62 -3.05 10.75 6.01
CA GLY A 62 -1.64 11.16 5.96
C GLY A 62 -0.64 9.99 5.98
N ILE A 63 -1.00 8.82 5.42
CA ILE A 63 -0.14 7.66 5.34
C ILE A 63 0.76 7.78 4.12
N ASN A 64 2.03 8.08 4.37
CA ASN A 64 3.06 8.00 3.35
C ASN A 64 3.52 6.54 3.19
N ILE A 65 2.85 5.79 2.31
CA ILE A 65 3.19 4.40 1.99
C ILE A 65 4.58 4.22 1.36
N LYS A 66 5.22 5.30 0.90
CA LYS A 66 6.59 5.25 0.35
C LYS A 66 7.65 5.09 1.45
N ASN A 67 7.26 5.24 2.72
CA ASN A 67 8.12 5.06 3.88
C ASN A 67 7.91 3.69 4.59
N LEU A 68 7.15 2.78 3.96
CA LEU A 68 7.03 1.37 4.37
C LEU A 68 8.32 0.58 4.06
#